data_AF-A0A921BDX4-F1
#
_entry.id   AF-A0A921BDX4-F1
#
_cell.length_a   1.000
_cell.length_b   1.000
_cell.length_c   1.000
_cell.angle_alpha   90.00
_cell.angle_beta   90.00
_cell.angle_gamma   90.00
#
_symmetry.space_group_name_H-M   'P 1'
#
loop_
_entity.id
_entity.type
_entity.pdbx_description
1 polymer ?
#
loop_
_entity_poly.entity_id
_entity_poly.type
_entity_poly.pdbx_seq_one_letter_code
_entity_poly.pdbx_strand_id
1 'polypeptide(L)'
;MQNFQHDEVLDTLESYGIRRRAENAQGPVGPLECYVTMRMPDRDGAASGTPELYFTDPDGILIQLQDVSYCGGGGYLGDEC
;
A
#
# COMPACT_ATOMS: atom_id res chain seq x y z
N MET A 1 -7.70 -2.27 -8.44
CA MET A 1 -8.06 -1.02 -9.16
C MET A 1 -7.37 -1.05 -10.50
N GLN A 2 -7.98 -0.58 -11.59
CA GLN A 2 -7.28 -0.51 -12.88
C GLN A 2 -6.27 0.64 -12.87
N ASN A 3 -5.12 0.46 -13.51
CA ASN A 3 -4.04 1.44 -13.57
C ASN A 3 -3.57 1.88 -12.17
N PHE A 4 -3.32 0.95 -11.27
CA PHE A 4 -2.92 1.28 -9.92
C PHE A 4 -1.60 2.06 -9.88
N GLN A 5 -1.65 3.29 -9.35
CA GLN A 5 -0.49 4.14 -9.07
C GLN A 5 -0.52 4.52 -7.60
N HIS A 6 0.37 3.93 -6.79
CA HIS A 6 0.32 4.06 -5.33
C HIS A 6 0.46 5.52 -4.86
N ASP A 7 1.27 6.34 -5.52
CA ASP A 7 1.44 7.76 -5.18
C ASP A 7 0.15 8.57 -5.39
N GLU A 8 -0.56 8.36 -6.51
CA GLU A 8 -1.84 9.03 -6.79
C GLU A 8 -2.92 8.61 -5.79
N VAL A 9 -2.91 7.34 -5.37
CA VAL A 9 -3.83 6.85 -4.34
C VAL A 9 -3.51 7.45 -2.98
N LEU A 10 -2.23 7.59 -2.60
CA LEU A 10 -1.83 8.27 -1.36
C LEU A 10 -2.29 9.72 -1.34
N ASP A 11 -2.05 10.47 -2.43
CA ASP A 11 -2.51 11.87 -2.56
C ASP A 11 -4.03 11.98 -2.46
N THR A 12 -4.74 11.04 -3.07
CA THR A 12 -6.19 10.98 -2.99
C THR A 12 -6.64 10.74 -1.55
N LEU A 13 -6.11 9.72 -0.86
CA LEU A 13 -6.46 9.41 0.54
C LEU A 13 -6.20 10.61 1.46
N GLU A 14 -5.07 11.30 1.27
CA GLU A 14 -4.73 12.52 2.01
C GLU A 14 -5.73 13.65 1.77
N SER A 15 -6.21 13.83 0.54
CA SER A 15 -7.25 14.81 0.21
C SER A 15 -8.60 14.53 0.91
N TYR A 16 -8.86 13.28 1.31
CA TYR A 16 -10.04 12.86 2.08
C TYR A 16 -9.80 12.80 3.60
N GLY A 17 -8.64 13.26 4.08
CA GLY A 17 -8.34 13.34 5.51
C GLY A 17 -7.68 12.09 6.12
N ILE A 18 -7.26 11.13 5.30
CA ILE A 18 -6.45 9.99 5.75
C ILE A 18 -4.98 10.41 5.70
N ARG A 19 -4.34 10.45 6.86
CA ARG A 19 -3.01 11.06 7.01
C ARG A 19 -1.91 10.11 6.54
N ARG A 20 -0.90 10.63 5.83
CA ARG A 20 0.32 9.86 5.59
C ARG A 20 0.97 9.51 6.92
N ARG A 21 1.29 8.24 7.10
CA ARG A 21 2.03 7.77 8.27
C ARG A 21 3.40 8.45 8.28
N ALA A 22 3.81 8.96 9.44
CA ALA A 22 5.09 9.62 9.58
C ALA A 22 6.24 8.69 9.17
N GLU A 23 7.24 9.26 8.49
CA GLU A 23 8.46 8.54 8.14
C GLU A 23 9.12 7.97 9.41
N ASN A 24 9.48 6.69 9.38
CA ASN A 24 10.06 5.96 10.51
C ASN A 24 9.17 5.81 11.75
N ALA A 25 7.84 5.99 11.62
CA ALA A 25 6.91 5.72 12.70
C ALA A 25 7.04 4.27 13.21
N GLN A 26 7.22 4.12 14.52
CA GLN A 26 7.27 2.82 15.20
C GLN A 26 5.90 2.49 15.83
N GLY A 27 5.62 1.20 16.00
CA GLY A 27 4.38 0.73 16.62
C GLY A 27 3.25 0.47 15.62
N PRO A 28 2.01 0.27 16.11
CA PRO A 28 0.84 0.05 15.25
C PRO A 28 0.49 1.29 14.45
N VAL A 29 -0.25 1.09 13.36
CA VAL A 29 -0.79 2.17 12.51
C VAL A 29 -2.01 2.76 13.21
N GLY A 30 -2.09 4.09 13.31
CA GLY A 30 -3.22 4.77 13.94
C GLY A 30 -4.46 4.77 13.04
N PRO A 31 -5.65 5.17 13.54
CA PRO A 31 -6.82 5.40 12.70
C PRO A 31 -6.60 6.48 11.66
N LEU A 32 -7.22 6.32 10.49
CA LEU A 32 -7.12 7.26 9.37
C LEU A 32 -5.66 7.57 9.00
N GLU A 33 -4.84 6.54 8.87
CA GLU A 33 -3.45 6.66 8.40
C GLU A 33 -3.21 5.77 7.17
N CYS A 34 -2.36 6.22 6.25
CA CYS A 34 -1.97 5.49 5.05
C CYS A 34 -0.45 5.41 4.89
N TYR A 35 0.04 4.33 4.28
CA TYR A 35 1.47 4.13 3.99
C TYR A 35 1.67 3.09 2.88
N VAL A 36 2.85 3.12 2.27
CA VAL A 36 3.29 2.10 1.30
C VAL A 36 4.46 1.34 1.87
N THR A 37 4.46 0.02 1.67
CA THR A 37 5.64 -0.82 1.89
C THR A 37 6.12 -1.41 0.59
N MET A 38 7.43 -1.51 0.42
CA MET A 38 8.01 -2.21 -0.74
C MET A 38 8.26 -3.67 -0.36
N ARG A 39 7.50 -4.59 -0.96
CA ARG A 39 7.79 -6.02 -0.84
C ARG A 39 8.95 -6.35 -1.77
N MET A 40 10.08 -6.73 -1.19
CA MET A 40 11.33 -6.98 -1.90
C MET A 40 11.43 -8.44 -2.38
N PRO A 41 12.41 -8.81 -3.23
CA PRO A 41 12.54 -10.17 -3.78
C PRO A 41 12.73 -11.30 -2.77
N ASP A 42 13.28 -11.00 -1.59
CA ASP A 42 13.40 -11.96 -0.48
C ASP A 42 12.04 -12.36 0.11
N ARG A 43 10.97 -11.64 -0.28
CA ARG A 43 9.57 -11.87 0.07
C ARG A 43 8.69 -12.02 -1.18
N ASP A 44 9.26 -12.56 -2.27
CA ASP A 44 8.60 -12.80 -3.55
C ASP A 44 8.04 -11.53 -4.24
N GLY A 45 8.64 -10.37 -3.97
CA GLY A 45 8.33 -9.13 -4.70
C GLY A 45 9.21 -8.91 -5.93
N ALA A 46 8.90 -7.87 -6.70
CA ALA A 46 9.72 -7.46 -7.85
C ALA A 46 11.12 -6.99 -7.42
N ALA A 47 12.08 -7.02 -8.36
CA ALA A 47 13.45 -6.52 -8.15
C ALA A 47 13.48 -5.04 -7.72
N SER A 48 12.55 -4.23 -8.24
CA SER A 48 12.35 -2.82 -7.86
C SER A 48 11.51 -2.63 -6.59
N GLY A 49 11.05 -3.72 -5.98
CA GLY A 49 10.01 -3.74 -4.96
C GLY A 49 8.60 -3.70 -5.57
N THR A 50 7.70 -4.50 -5.00
CA THR A 50 6.26 -4.46 -5.26
C THR A 50 5.62 -3.50 -4.24
N PRO A 51 5.10 -2.33 -4.64
CA PRO A 51 4.39 -1.43 -3.73
C PRO A 51 3.12 -2.07 -3.18
N GLU A 52 2.98 -2.05 -1.86
CA GLU A 52 1.76 -2.45 -1.15
C GLU A 52 1.24 -1.26 -0.36
N LEU A 53 0.10 -0.71 -0.78
CA LEU A 53 -0.53 0.41 -0.12
C LEU A 53 -1.52 -0.07 0.93
N TYR A 54 -1.37 0.47 2.13
CA TYR A 54 -2.25 0.21 3.26
C TYR A 54 -2.87 1.52 3.75
N PHE A 55 -4.11 1.45 4.23
CA PHE A 55 -4.70 2.50 5.03
C PHE A 55 -5.60 1.93 6.13
N THR A 56 -5.89 2.74 7.14
CA THR A 56 -6.81 2.39 8.22
C THR A 56 -8.08 3.24 8.16
N ASP A 57 -9.20 2.64 8.52
CA ASP A 57 -10.46 3.36 8.73
C ASP A 57 -10.50 4.03 10.13
N PRO A 58 -11.59 4.71 10.51
CA PRO A 58 -11.75 5.29 11.85
C PRO A 58 -11.68 4.29 13.00
N ASP A 59 -12.02 3.03 12.75
CA ASP A 59 -11.99 1.95 13.75
C ASP A 59 -10.63 1.24 13.81
N GLY A 60 -9.69 1.63 12.94
CA GLY A 60 -8.34 1.05 12.87
C GLY A 60 -8.26 -0.23 12.06
N ILE A 61 -9.28 -0.56 11.25
CA ILE A 61 -9.25 -1.72 10.37
C ILE A 61 -8.22 -1.45 9.26
N LEU A 62 -7.20 -2.32 9.18
CA LEU A 62 -6.17 -2.23 8.16
C LEU A 62 -6.68 -2.79 6.83
N ILE A 63 -6.68 -1.95 5.80
CA ILE A 63 -7.15 -2.26 4.45
C ILE A 63 -5.97 -2.10 3.49
N GLN A 64 -5.81 -3.05 2.58
CA GLN A 64 -4.84 -2.99 1.49
C GLN A 64 -5.53 -2.65 0.17
N LEU A 65 -4.94 -1.75 -0.63
CA LEU A 65 -5.38 -1.45 -2.00
C LEU A 65 -4.34 -1.96 -3.00
N GLN A 66 -4.82 -2.58 -4.09
CA GLN A 66 -3.99 -3.22 -5.10
C GLN A 66 -4.56 -3.05 -6.52
N ASP A 67 -3.75 -3.37 -7.53
CA ASP A 67 -4.23 -3.48 -8.92
C ASP A 67 -5.29 -4.59 -9.07
N VAL A 68 -6.13 -4.52 -10.11
CA VAL A 68 -7.08 -5.61 -10.42
C VAL A 68 -6.38 -6.90 -10.84
N SER A 69 -5.15 -6.83 -11.37
CA SER A 69 -4.35 -8.00 -11.72
C SER A 69 -3.66 -8.67 -10.53
N TYR A 70 -3.66 -8.03 -9.34
CA TYR A 70 -2.96 -8.51 -8.17
C TYR A 70 -3.43 -9.92 -7.78
N CYS A 71 -2.51 -10.88 -7.83
CA CYS A 71 -2.72 -12.27 -7.44
C CYS A 71 -1.89 -12.67 -6.20
N GLY A 72 -1.15 -11.72 -5.62
CA GLY A 72 -0.22 -11.97 -4.52
C GLY A 72 1.13 -12.55 -4.96
N GLY A 73 1.36 -12.62 -6.27
CA GLY A 73 2.59 -13.13 -6.88
C GLY A 73 3.72 -12.09 -6.90
N GLY A 74 4.65 -12.31 -7.83
CA GLY A 74 5.75 -11.38 -8.13
C GLY A 74 5.30 -10.19 -8.98
N GLY A 75 6.24 -9.58 -9.69
CA GLY A 75 5.95 -8.43 -10.55
C GLY A 75 5.69 -7.13 -9.77
N TYR A 76 5.80 -6.00 -10.46
CA TYR A 76 5.63 -4.68 -9.82
C TYR A 76 4.22 -4.51 -9.25
N LEU A 77 3.20 -5.12 -9.87
CA LEU A 77 1.82 -5.05 -9.42
C LEU A 77 1.37 -6.30 -8.64
N GLY A 78 2.28 -7.21 -8.27
CA GLY A 78 1.91 -8.45 -7.58
C GLY A 78 1.11 -9.43 -8.45
N ASP A 79 1.27 -9.36 -9.76
CA ASP A 79 0.46 -10.00 -10.80
C ASP A 79 1.15 -11.17 -11.52
N GLU A 80 2.39 -11.48 -11.18
CA GLU A 80 3.12 -12.62 -11.72
C GLU A 80 2.86 -13.89 -10.90
N CYS A 81 1.87 -14.67 -11.36
CA CYS A 81 1.56 -16.04 -10.96
C CYS A 81 1.81 -17.00 -12.15
#